data_AF-A0A1S3XV88-F1
#
_entry.id   AF-A0A1S3XV88-F1
#
_cell.length_a   1.000
_cell.length_b   1.000
_cell.length_c   1.000
_cell.angle_alpha   90.00
_cell.angle_beta   90.00
_cell.angle_gamma   90.00
#
_symmetry.space_group_name_H-M   'P 1'
#
loop_
_entity.id
_entity.type
_entity.pdbx_description
1 polymer ?
#
loop_
_entity_poly.entity_id
_entity_poly.type
_entity_poly.pdbx_seq_one_letter_code
_entity_poly.pdbx_strand_id
1 'polypeptide(L)'
;MRVKYWIYKQKISLSLRLRKMMKCICSGEQLRIEDIIPSSESLATRDYSASGYSSRAGDDAKADTSNIEEAESSLRESGILNYEEARALLGRLEYQKGNIEAALHVFEGIDIAAVVPKIKLSIARRCEIPRRNSLSDAIPPMSMHAVSLLFEAILLKAISLQALGRFTEAAQSCTVILDTVESALPDGLHENFSADCKLLETLNKAMELLPELWKLACAPQEAILSYRRALLYRWNLDVETRSKIEKQYAIFLLYSGTDAAPPNLRAQAEGSFIPRNNIEEAILLLLVLLRRYIVNKIVWDPSILDHLCFALSIAGEFRALAHQVEELLPGIVVRRQKYTTLALCYYAEGDDMVSLNLLRNLMNNRDNENGIFELLLAAKI
;
A
#
# COMPACT_ATOMS: atom_id res chain seq x y z
N MET A 1 -19.51 -47.12 17.08
CA MET A 1 -20.22 -45.99 17.75
C MET A 1 -19.36 -44.75 18.08
N ARG A 2 -18.04 -44.70 17.79
CA ARG A 2 -17.18 -43.54 18.15
C ARG A 2 -17.01 -42.42 17.10
N VAL A 3 -17.38 -42.64 15.83
CA VAL A 3 -17.15 -41.66 14.74
C VAL A 3 -18.23 -40.57 14.71
N LYS A 4 -19.49 -40.91 15.01
CA LYS A 4 -20.60 -39.94 15.02
C LYS A 4 -20.45 -38.86 16.10
N TYR A 5 -19.83 -39.18 17.23
CA TYR A 5 -19.57 -38.20 18.31
C TYR A 5 -18.47 -37.20 17.93
N TRP A 6 -17.49 -37.62 17.10
CA TRP A 6 -16.40 -36.76 16.63
C TRP A 6 -16.89 -35.74 15.59
N ILE A 7 -17.74 -36.18 14.65
CA ILE A 7 -18.34 -35.31 13.63
C ILE A 7 -19.32 -34.30 14.27
N TYR A 8 -20.04 -34.69 15.31
CA TYR A 8 -20.94 -33.78 16.03
C TYR A 8 -20.16 -32.72 16.84
N LYS A 9 -19.05 -33.11 17.47
CA LYS A 9 -18.15 -32.17 18.19
C LYS A 9 -17.44 -31.20 17.23
N GLN A 10 -17.12 -31.65 16.02
CA GLN A 10 -16.48 -30.82 14.97
C GLN A 10 -17.47 -29.84 14.33
N LYS A 11 -18.74 -30.24 14.13
CA LYS A 11 -19.81 -29.34 13.66
C LYS A 11 -20.14 -28.23 14.68
N ILE A 12 -20.18 -28.55 15.97
CA ILE A 12 -20.39 -27.56 17.04
C ILE A 12 -19.17 -26.61 17.13
N SER A 13 -17.95 -27.12 16.97
CA SER A 13 -16.72 -26.30 16.92
C SER A 13 -16.71 -25.34 15.72
N LEU A 14 -17.18 -25.78 14.55
CA LEU A 14 -17.27 -24.96 13.34
C LEU A 14 -18.39 -23.90 13.44
N SER A 15 -19.54 -24.24 14.02
CA SER A 15 -20.62 -23.25 14.25
C SER A 15 -20.26 -22.23 15.33
N LEU A 16 -19.49 -22.61 16.36
CA LEU A 16 -18.92 -21.68 17.35
C LEU A 16 -17.80 -20.81 16.77
N ARG A 17 -16.97 -21.34 15.85
CA ARG A 17 -15.97 -20.55 15.10
C ARG A 17 -16.61 -19.54 14.15
N LEU A 18 -17.67 -19.93 13.44
CA LEU A 18 -18.44 -19.01 12.59
C LEU A 18 -19.20 -17.96 13.43
N ARG A 19 -19.71 -18.34 14.61
CA ARG A 19 -20.33 -17.38 15.55
C ARG A 19 -19.30 -16.46 16.23
N LYS A 20 -18.04 -16.89 16.39
CA LYS A 20 -16.91 -16.01 16.81
C LYS A 20 -16.47 -15.10 15.67
N MET A 21 -16.41 -15.59 14.42
CA MET A 21 -16.14 -14.77 13.23
C MET A 21 -17.21 -13.70 12.99
N MET A 22 -18.50 -14.02 13.19
CA MET A 22 -19.59 -13.05 13.06
C MET A 22 -19.67 -12.05 14.23
N LYS A 23 -18.94 -12.26 15.33
CA LYS A 23 -18.74 -11.24 16.37
C LYS A 23 -17.58 -10.28 16.07
N CYS A 24 -16.73 -10.58 15.08
CA CYS A 24 -15.61 -9.72 14.67
C CYS A 24 -15.96 -8.71 13.56
N ILE A 25 -17.23 -8.59 13.15
CA ILE A 25 -17.70 -7.48 12.29
C ILE A 25 -18.20 -6.29 13.15
N CYS A 26 -18.21 -6.42 14.49
CA CYS A 26 -18.63 -5.36 15.41
C CYS A 26 -17.70 -5.16 16.63
N SER A 27 -16.42 -5.52 16.54
CA SER A 27 -15.43 -5.09 17.54
C SER A 27 -14.20 -4.53 16.82
N GLY A 28 -14.02 -3.21 16.90
CA GLY A 28 -12.72 -2.61 16.63
C GLY A 28 -11.73 -3.16 17.64
N GLU A 29 -10.67 -3.80 17.15
CA GLU A 29 -9.57 -4.24 17.99
C GLU A 29 -8.26 -4.00 17.23
N GLN A 30 -7.65 -2.88 17.60
CA GLN A 30 -6.21 -2.69 17.85
C GLN A 30 -5.26 -3.60 17.09
N LEU A 31 -4.63 -3.02 16.06
CA LEU A 31 -3.38 -3.52 15.50
C LEU A 31 -2.33 -3.54 16.61
N ARG A 32 -1.98 -4.76 17.06
CA ARG A 32 -0.79 -4.98 17.87
C ARG A 32 0.45 -4.72 17.02
N ILE A 33 1.24 -3.77 17.47
CA ILE A 33 2.60 -3.49 17.01
C ILE A 33 3.49 -4.55 17.64
N GLU A 34 3.92 -5.54 16.87
CA GLU A 34 5.03 -6.43 17.22
C GLU A 34 5.63 -6.95 15.92
N ASP A 35 6.67 -6.25 15.46
CA ASP A 35 7.88 -6.78 14.82
C ASP A 35 8.77 -5.59 14.39
N ILE A 36 9.30 -4.87 15.38
CA ILE A 36 10.44 -3.97 15.15
C ILE A 36 11.68 -4.73 15.61
N ILE A 37 12.36 -5.31 14.64
CA ILE A 37 13.72 -5.82 14.79
C ILE A 37 14.62 -4.60 15.12
N PRO A 38 15.33 -4.56 16.25
CA PRO A 38 16.26 -3.47 16.52
C PRO A 38 17.48 -3.67 15.62
N SER A 39 17.79 -2.72 14.74
CA SER A 39 19.04 -2.73 13.99
C SER A 39 19.92 -1.54 14.33
N SER A 40 21.08 -1.91 14.86
CA SER A 40 22.37 -1.24 15.07
C SER A 40 22.44 0.24 15.46
N GLU A 41 22.89 0.42 16.70
CA GLU A 41 23.52 1.61 17.28
C GLU A 41 24.40 2.38 16.29
N SER A 42 24.03 3.63 16.01
CA SER A 42 24.99 4.66 15.62
C SER A 42 25.44 5.40 16.88
N LEU A 43 26.75 5.43 17.10
CA LEU A 43 27.53 5.84 18.27
C LEU A 43 27.35 7.28 18.81
N ALA A 44 26.23 7.95 18.59
CA ALA A 44 26.03 9.36 18.98
C ALA A 44 25.20 9.57 20.27
N THR A 45 24.71 8.50 20.91
CA THR A 45 23.76 8.61 22.04
C THR A 45 24.24 7.93 23.32
N ARG A 46 25.55 7.76 23.49
CA ARG A 46 26.09 7.30 24.76
C ARG A 46 26.57 8.52 25.55
N ASP A 47 25.86 8.76 26.64
CA ASP A 47 26.11 9.68 27.76
C ASP A 47 25.04 10.77 27.83
N TYR A 48 24.01 10.54 28.66
CA TYR A 48 23.35 11.52 29.53
C TYR A 48 22.24 10.80 30.30
N SER A 49 22.65 10.04 31.32
CA SER A 49 21.76 9.64 32.42
C SER A 49 22.22 10.38 33.67
N ALA A 50 21.57 11.51 33.96
CA ALA A 50 21.51 12.09 35.31
C ALA A 50 20.61 13.34 35.32
N SER A 51 19.37 13.20 35.77
CA SER A 51 18.83 13.99 36.89
C SER A 51 17.33 13.69 37.02
N GLY A 52 16.95 13.19 38.19
CA GLY A 52 15.55 13.12 38.57
C GLY A 52 15.14 14.41 39.25
N TYR A 53 13.96 14.92 38.94
CA TYR A 53 13.16 15.68 39.90
C TYR A 53 11.67 15.46 39.67
N SER A 54 11.00 15.25 40.80
CA SER A 54 9.57 15.13 40.99
C SER A 54 8.97 16.52 41.20
N SER A 55 7.86 16.87 40.51
CA SER A 55 6.69 17.52 41.15
C SER A 55 5.55 17.86 40.18
N ARG A 56 4.35 17.41 40.57
CA ARG A 56 3.01 18.05 40.55
C ARG A 56 2.34 18.45 39.22
N ALA A 57 1.20 17.80 39.01
CA ALA A 57 0.17 18.06 38.00
C ALA A 57 -0.50 19.44 38.19
N GLY A 58 -0.65 20.16 37.08
CA GLY A 58 -1.43 21.40 37.03
C GLY A 58 -0.88 22.45 36.06
N ASP A 59 -0.76 22.12 34.77
CA ASP A 59 -0.90 22.99 33.57
C ASP A 59 -0.25 22.27 32.38
N ASP A 60 -0.82 21.14 31.97
CA ASP A 60 -0.13 20.16 31.11
C ASP A 60 0.22 20.75 29.72
N ALA A 61 -0.63 21.59 29.13
CA ALA A 61 -0.36 22.16 27.81
C ALA A 61 0.76 23.23 27.79
N LYS A 62 0.95 23.99 28.88
CA LYS A 62 1.99 25.05 28.95
C LYS A 62 3.33 24.50 29.44
N ALA A 63 3.30 23.52 30.33
CA ALA A 63 4.49 22.83 30.80
C ALA A 63 5.12 22.00 29.66
N ASP A 64 4.30 21.32 28.86
CA ASP A 64 4.80 20.51 27.74
C ASP A 64 5.43 21.36 26.63
N THR A 65 4.85 22.53 26.31
CA THR A 65 5.49 23.47 25.36
C THR A 65 6.83 23.99 25.87
N SER A 66 6.95 24.31 27.18
CA SER A 66 8.19 24.77 27.78
C SER A 66 9.27 23.68 27.75
N ASN A 67 8.90 22.43 28.03
CA ASN A 67 9.82 21.29 28.01
C ASN A 67 10.30 20.96 26.58
N ILE A 68 9.42 21.09 25.58
CA ILE A 68 9.75 20.92 24.16
C ILE A 68 10.74 22.02 23.72
N GLU A 69 10.46 23.28 24.03
CA GLU A 69 11.33 24.41 23.67
C GLU A 69 12.71 24.35 24.35
N GLU A 70 12.79 23.87 25.59
CA GLU A 70 14.05 23.65 26.32
C GLU A 70 14.86 22.49 25.71
N ALA A 71 14.22 21.38 25.35
CA ALA A 71 14.86 20.26 24.66
C ALA A 71 15.35 20.65 23.26
N GLU A 72 14.56 21.45 22.53
CA GLU A 72 14.96 22.04 21.24
C GLU A 72 16.18 22.94 21.37
N SER A 73 16.18 23.83 22.38
CA SER A 73 17.29 24.75 22.63
C SER A 73 18.56 23.99 22.99
N SER A 74 18.46 22.93 23.79
CA SER A 74 19.58 22.05 24.14
C SER A 74 20.17 21.32 22.91
N LEU A 75 19.32 20.82 22.02
CA LEU A 75 19.77 20.18 20.78
C LEU A 75 20.47 21.17 19.83
N ARG A 76 20.05 22.44 19.83
CA ARG A 76 20.68 23.50 19.03
C ARG A 76 21.91 24.11 19.64
N GLU A 77 22.01 24.15 20.96
CA GLU A 77 23.17 24.67 21.68
C GLU A 77 24.44 23.84 21.36
N SER A 78 24.25 22.56 20.98
CA SER A 78 25.31 21.73 20.40
C SER A 78 25.87 22.25 19.05
N GLY A 79 25.17 23.17 18.38
CA GLY A 79 25.56 23.82 17.12
C GLY A 79 25.39 22.97 15.86
N ILE A 80 24.86 21.74 15.98
CA ILE A 80 24.89 20.74 14.90
C ILE A 80 23.58 20.71 14.08
N LEU A 81 22.43 21.05 14.69
CA LEU A 81 21.10 20.84 14.11
C LEU A 81 20.33 22.14 13.91
N ASN A 82 19.55 22.24 12.83
CA ASN A 82 18.62 23.36 12.64
C ASN A 82 17.30 23.17 13.42
N TYR A 83 16.42 24.17 13.34
CA TYR A 83 15.14 24.19 14.07
C TYR A 83 14.28 22.98 13.77
N GLU A 84 14.16 22.69 12.48
CA GLU A 84 13.27 21.68 11.94
C GLU A 84 13.82 20.27 12.14
N GLU A 85 15.14 20.09 12.06
CA GLU A 85 15.83 18.83 12.38
C GLU A 85 15.72 18.48 13.87
N ALA A 86 15.86 19.45 14.77
CA ALA A 86 15.69 19.23 16.20
C ALA A 86 14.26 18.75 16.52
N ARG A 87 13.24 19.38 15.92
CA ARG A 87 11.84 18.95 16.06
C ARG A 87 11.56 17.58 15.46
N ALA A 88 12.13 17.30 14.29
CA ALA A 88 12.00 15.99 13.66
C ALA A 88 12.54 14.87 14.56
N LEU A 89 13.70 15.08 15.20
CA LEU A 89 14.27 14.12 16.16
C LEU A 89 13.44 13.98 17.43
N LEU A 90 13.02 15.11 18.02
CA LEU A 90 12.23 15.10 19.25
C LEU A 90 10.88 14.39 19.04
N GLY A 91 10.18 14.70 17.95
CA GLY A 91 8.91 14.05 17.61
C GLY A 91 9.08 12.54 17.38
N ARG A 92 10.19 12.12 16.75
CA ARG A 92 10.51 10.69 16.60
C ARG A 92 10.72 10.00 17.95
N LEU A 93 11.39 10.65 18.89
CA LEU A 93 11.59 10.10 20.24
C LEU A 93 10.26 9.95 20.99
N GLU A 94 9.38 10.96 20.95
CA GLU A 94 8.06 10.86 21.58
C GLU A 94 7.18 9.79 20.91
N TYR A 95 7.26 9.66 19.59
CA TYR A 95 6.56 8.61 18.86
C TYR A 95 7.04 7.21 19.30
N GLN A 96 8.35 7.02 19.46
CA GLN A 96 8.94 5.76 19.91
C GLN A 96 8.57 5.41 21.37
N LYS A 97 8.32 6.42 22.22
CA LYS A 97 7.79 6.21 23.58
C LYS A 97 6.32 5.78 23.58
N GLY A 98 5.62 5.87 22.44
CA GLY A 98 4.20 5.57 22.31
C GLY A 98 3.29 6.79 22.57
N ASN A 99 3.86 7.98 22.77
CA ASN A 99 3.12 9.21 23.02
C ASN A 99 2.70 9.86 21.69
N ILE A 100 1.67 9.29 21.03
CA ILE A 100 1.25 9.69 19.68
C ILE A 100 0.81 11.18 19.62
N GLU A 101 0.06 11.65 20.62
CA GLU A 101 -0.44 13.03 20.66
C GLU A 101 0.69 14.05 20.87
N ALA A 102 1.63 13.76 21.78
CA ALA A 102 2.80 14.61 22.01
C ALA A 102 3.72 14.64 20.79
N ALA A 103 3.96 13.49 20.16
CA ALA A 103 4.72 13.40 18.92
C ALA A 103 4.07 14.23 17.80
N LEU A 104 2.74 14.13 17.65
CA LEU A 104 2.00 14.91 16.67
C LEU A 104 2.12 16.41 16.92
N HIS A 105 1.99 16.86 18.17
CA HIS A 105 2.17 18.27 18.52
C HIS A 105 3.57 18.79 18.14
N VAL A 106 4.62 18.00 18.40
CA VAL A 106 5.99 18.35 17.99
C VAL A 106 6.12 18.41 16.45
N PHE A 107 5.54 17.45 15.73
CA PHE A 107 5.57 17.42 14.27
C PHE A 107 4.74 18.54 13.61
N GLU A 108 3.64 18.98 14.23
CA GLU A 108 2.86 20.13 13.79
C GLU A 108 3.66 21.43 13.89
N GLY A 109 4.65 21.49 14.80
CA GLY A 109 5.59 22.60 14.91
C GLY A 109 6.65 22.68 13.79
N ILE A 110 6.76 21.70 12.90
CA ILE A 110 7.71 21.77 11.78
C ILE A 110 7.11 22.66 10.68
N ASP A 111 7.84 23.73 10.29
CA ASP A 111 7.45 24.58 9.16
C ASP A 111 7.75 23.87 7.82
N ILE A 112 6.80 23.03 7.41
CA ILE A 112 6.87 22.28 6.16
C ILE A 112 7.01 23.23 4.95
N ALA A 113 6.35 24.40 4.97
CA ALA A 113 6.38 25.34 3.85
C ALA A 113 7.76 25.96 3.66
N ALA A 114 8.48 26.25 4.75
CA ALA A 114 9.86 26.75 4.70
C ALA A 114 10.88 25.67 4.30
N VAL A 115 10.61 24.41 4.64
CA VAL A 115 11.52 23.28 4.41
C VAL A 115 11.41 22.68 3.01
N VAL A 116 10.19 22.56 2.45
CA VAL A 116 9.95 21.92 1.15
C VAL A 116 10.82 22.48 0.01
N PRO A 117 10.97 23.81 -0.17
CA PRO A 117 11.85 24.36 -1.21
C PRO A 117 13.32 23.98 -1.02
N LYS A 118 13.80 23.91 0.23
CA LYS A 118 15.18 23.52 0.57
C LYS A 118 15.42 22.04 0.27
N ILE A 119 14.45 21.18 0.61
CA ILE A 119 14.49 19.75 0.28
C ILE A 119 14.53 19.56 -1.24
N LYS A 120 13.60 20.21 -1.96
CA LYS A 120 13.51 20.14 -3.41
C LYS A 120 14.84 20.50 -4.09
N LEU A 121 15.45 21.60 -3.68
CA LEU A 121 16.75 22.04 -4.20
C LEU A 121 17.85 21.01 -3.93
N SER A 122 17.85 20.41 -2.73
CA SER A 122 18.86 19.43 -2.31
C SER A 122 18.74 18.12 -3.09
N ILE A 123 17.51 17.66 -3.36
CA ILE A 123 17.25 16.49 -4.21
C ILE A 123 17.67 16.75 -5.66
N ALA A 124 17.25 17.89 -6.24
CA ALA A 124 17.57 18.23 -7.63
C ALA A 124 19.09 18.29 -7.88
N ARG A 125 19.83 18.97 -7.00
CA ARG A 125 21.30 19.10 -7.09
C ARG A 125 22.05 17.77 -6.97
N ARG A 126 21.49 16.78 -6.28
CA ARG A 126 22.11 15.45 -6.16
C ARG A 126 21.99 14.64 -7.45
N CYS A 127 20.95 14.89 -8.25
CA CYS A 127 20.70 14.20 -9.51
C CYS A 127 21.36 14.89 -10.71
N GLU A 128 21.78 16.15 -10.58
CA GLU A 128 22.58 16.83 -11.60
C GLU A 128 24.04 16.32 -11.60
N ILE A 129 24.49 15.81 -12.75
CA ILE A 129 25.91 15.52 -13.01
C ILE A 129 26.71 16.80 -12.75
N PRO A 130 27.87 16.76 -12.06
CA PRO A 130 28.59 17.97 -11.70
C PRO A 130 29.14 18.66 -12.96
N ARG A 131 28.34 19.54 -13.56
CA ARG A 131 28.82 20.50 -14.54
C ARG A 131 29.54 21.58 -13.77
N ARG A 132 30.87 21.54 -13.89
CA ARG A 132 31.79 22.61 -13.47
C ARG A 132 31.19 23.95 -13.85
N ASN A 133 31.06 24.82 -12.85
CA ASN A 133 30.83 26.26 -12.94
C ASN A 133 29.37 26.70 -13.19
N SER A 134 28.67 26.99 -12.09
CA SER A 134 28.00 28.28 -11.96
C SER A 134 28.07 28.75 -10.51
N LEU A 135 28.89 29.78 -10.28
CA LEU A 135 28.86 30.61 -9.08
C LEU A 135 27.54 31.39 -9.10
N SER A 136 26.67 31.17 -8.12
CA SER A 136 25.71 32.19 -7.70
C SER A 136 25.28 31.90 -6.27
N ASP A 137 25.01 32.98 -5.55
CA ASP A 137 24.81 33.19 -4.11
C ASP A 137 23.60 32.42 -3.52
N ALA A 138 23.53 31.12 -3.76
CA ALA A 138 22.38 30.28 -3.45
C ALA A 138 22.56 29.56 -2.12
N ILE A 139 21.49 29.54 -1.32
CA ILE A 139 21.38 28.83 -0.03
C ILE A 139 22.06 27.45 -0.14
N PRO A 140 22.98 27.11 0.79
CA PRO A 140 23.65 25.83 0.76
C PRO A 140 22.62 24.69 0.83
N PRO A 141 22.76 23.65 -0.01
CA PRO A 141 21.82 22.53 0.01
C PRO A 141 21.92 21.81 1.36
N MET A 142 20.78 21.29 1.83
CA MET A 142 20.74 20.48 3.04
C MET A 142 21.46 19.15 2.81
N SER A 143 21.94 18.53 3.88
CA SER A 143 22.46 17.16 3.78
C SER A 143 21.31 16.19 3.44
N MET A 144 21.61 15.12 2.70
CA MET A 144 20.60 14.08 2.43
C MET A 144 20.10 13.38 3.69
N HIS A 145 20.92 13.39 4.75
CA HIS A 145 20.50 12.91 6.06
C HIS A 145 19.38 13.77 6.65
N ALA A 146 19.52 15.10 6.58
CA ALA A 146 18.49 16.04 7.00
C ALA A 146 17.20 15.86 6.18
N VAL A 147 17.31 15.70 4.85
CA VAL A 147 16.16 15.40 3.98
C VAL A 147 15.46 14.12 4.42
N SER A 148 16.22 13.05 4.67
CA SER A 148 15.67 11.76 5.13
C SER A 148 14.96 11.89 6.47
N LEU A 149 15.55 12.62 7.43
CA LEU A 149 14.99 12.87 8.74
C LEU A 149 13.68 13.68 8.67
N LEU A 150 13.63 14.70 7.81
CA LEU A 150 12.45 15.54 7.65
C LEU A 150 11.30 14.78 6.96
N PHE A 151 11.59 13.96 5.95
CA PHE A 151 10.57 13.07 5.35
C PHE A 151 10.09 12.02 6.34
N GLU A 152 10.98 11.42 7.14
CA GLU A 152 10.60 10.50 8.20
C GLU A 152 9.65 11.18 9.20
N ALA A 153 9.94 12.40 9.63
CA ALA A 153 9.07 13.17 10.53
C ALA A 153 7.71 13.48 9.91
N ILE A 154 7.65 13.87 8.62
CA ILE A 154 6.37 14.11 7.93
C ILE A 154 5.57 12.80 7.79
N LEU A 155 6.23 11.66 7.56
CA LEU A 155 5.57 10.35 7.51
C LEU A 155 5.05 9.95 8.90
N LEU A 156 5.85 10.11 9.95
CA LEU A 156 5.42 9.84 11.33
C LEU A 156 4.28 10.75 11.77
N LYS A 157 4.26 12.00 11.30
CA LYS A 157 3.10 12.90 11.44
C LYS A 157 1.86 12.29 10.79
N ALA A 158 1.96 11.81 9.54
CA ALA A 158 0.86 11.17 8.84
C ALA A 158 0.34 9.93 9.57
N ILE A 159 1.23 9.08 10.07
CA ILE A 159 0.88 7.87 10.84
C ILE A 159 0.20 8.25 12.17
N SER A 160 0.70 9.28 12.86
CA SER A 160 0.10 9.78 14.09
C SER A 160 -1.32 10.33 13.85
N LEU A 161 -1.49 11.11 12.77
CA LEU A 161 -2.80 11.60 12.34
C LEU A 161 -3.77 10.46 12.00
N GLN A 162 -3.29 9.41 11.31
CA GLN A 162 -4.07 8.21 11.01
C GLN A 162 -4.54 7.51 12.30
N ALA A 163 -3.64 7.35 13.28
CA ALA A 163 -3.97 6.72 14.56
C ALA A 163 -5.06 7.49 15.33
N LEU A 164 -5.13 8.81 15.16
CA LEU A 164 -6.15 9.68 15.74
C LEU A 164 -7.41 9.84 14.85
N GLY A 165 -7.48 9.17 13.69
CA GLY A 165 -8.63 9.24 12.78
C GLY A 165 -8.69 10.50 11.91
N ARG A 166 -7.65 11.34 11.90
CA ARG A 166 -7.53 12.54 11.05
C ARG A 166 -7.02 12.17 9.65
N PHE A 167 -7.78 11.36 8.93
CA PHE A 167 -7.32 10.70 7.68
C PHE A 167 -7.00 11.68 6.53
N THR A 168 -7.79 12.75 6.37
CA THR A 168 -7.56 13.75 5.31
C THR A 168 -6.22 14.47 5.50
N GLU A 169 -5.91 14.87 6.73
CA GLU A 169 -4.66 15.55 7.08
C GLU A 169 -3.45 14.61 7.00
N ALA A 170 -3.65 13.34 7.39
CA ALA A 170 -2.65 12.30 7.18
C ALA A 170 -2.32 12.15 5.68
N ALA A 171 -3.35 12.08 4.83
CA ALA A 171 -3.18 11.92 3.38
C ALA A 171 -2.49 13.14 2.76
N GLN A 172 -2.83 14.35 3.21
CA GLN A 172 -2.14 15.57 2.81
C GLN A 172 -0.65 15.54 3.19
N SER A 173 -0.32 15.05 4.39
CA SER A 173 1.07 14.92 4.84
C SER A 173 1.87 13.95 3.94
N CYS A 174 1.31 12.80 3.59
CA CYS A 174 1.92 11.89 2.61
C CYS A 174 2.03 12.52 1.21
N THR A 175 1.02 13.28 0.78
CA THR A 175 1.00 13.98 -0.51
C THR A 175 2.17 14.96 -0.63
N VAL A 176 2.46 15.73 0.43
CA VAL A 176 3.59 16.67 0.45
C VAL A 176 4.93 15.95 0.19
N ILE A 177 5.15 14.78 0.79
CA ILE A 177 6.38 14.00 0.57
C ILE A 177 6.53 13.67 -0.92
N LEU A 178 5.49 13.09 -1.52
CA LEU A 178 5.53 12.67 -2.91
C LEU A 178 5.63 13.86 -3.87
N ASP A 179 4.88 14.95 -3.62
CA ASP A 179 4.91 16.18 -4.45
C ASP A 179 6.29 16.83 -4.43
N THR A 180 6.95 16.80 -3.28
CA THR A 180 8.31 17.35 -3.13
C THR A 180 9.30 16.58 -4.02
N VAL A 181 9.21 15.24 -4.04
CA VAL A 181 10.09 14.40 -4.88
C VAL A 181 9.77 14.55 -6.36
N GLU A 182 8.50 14.43 -6.75
CA GLU A 182 8.10 14.53 -8.17
C GLU A 182 8.45 15.90 -8.75
N SER A 183 8.27 16.97 -7.98
CA SER A 183 8.60 18.31 -8.43
C SER A 183 10.11 18.58 -8.48
N ALA A 184 10.92 17.84 -7.70
CA ALA A 184 12.38 17.87 -7.76
C ALA A 184 12.92 17.03 -8.93
N LEU A 185 12.24 15.93 -9.27
CA LEU A 185 12.66 14.93 -10.24
C LEU A 185 11.51 14.60 -11.22
N PRO A 186 11.18 15.50 -12.17
CA PRO A 186 10.04 15.29 -13.06
C PRO A 186 10.20 14.05 -13.97
N ASP A 187 11.44 13.65 -14.28
CA ASP A 187 11.74 12.51 -15.17
C ASP A 187 11.75 11.15 -14.46
N GLY A 188 11.61 11.14 -13.13
CA GLY A 188 11.66 9.92 -12.30
C GLY A 188 12.85 9.86 -11.35
N LEU A 189 12.86 8.82 -10.50
CA LEU A 189 13.99 8.52 -9.63
C LEU A 189 15.15 7.92 -10.44
N HIS A 190 16.35 8.49 -10.29
CA HIS A 190 17.59 7.96 -10.90
C HIS A 190 18.27 6.92 -9.99
N GLU A 191 19.11 6.06 -10.56
CA GLU A 191 19.83 5.01 -9.80
C GLU A 191 20.67 5.55 -8.63
N ASN A 192 21.23 6.77 -8.76
CA ASN A 192 22.01 7.42 -7.69
C ASN A 192 21.17 7.74 -6.43
N PHE A 193 19.85 7.84 -6.58
CA PHE A 193 18.92 8.06 -5.46
C PHE A 193 18.73 6.78 -4.63
N SER A 194 19.01 5.61 -5.22
CA SER A 194 18.92 4.29 -4.58
C SER A 194 19.95 4.07 -3.45
N ALA A 195 21.00 4.91 -3.38
CA ALA A 195 22.02 4.81 -2.34
C ALA A 195 21.49 5.17 -0.93
N ASP A 196 20.37 5.91 -0.84
CA ASP A 196 19.76 6.28 0.44
C ASP A 196 18.59 5.35 0.79
N CYS A 197 18.91 4.17 1.33
CA CYS A 197 17.90 3.15 1.66
C CYS A 197 16.78 3.68 2.57
N LYS A 198 17.10 4.55 3.55
CA LYS A 198 16.10 5.10 4.50
C LYS A 198 15.11 6.05 3.82
N LEU A 199 15.58 6.87 2.89
CA LEU A 199 14.74 7.81 2.16
C LEU A 199 13.77 7.05 1.25
N LEU A 200 14.29 6.05 0.53
CA LEU A 200 13.49 5.18 -0.33
C LEU A 200 12.45 4.39 0.47
N GLU A 201 12.81 3.86 1.63
CA GLU A 201 11.87 3.17 2.52
C GLU A 201 10.73 4.09 2.98
N THR A 202 11.05 5.34 3.34
CA THR A 202 10.06 6.35 3.74
C THR A 202 9.13 6.68 2.59
N LEU A 203 9.65 6.81 1.37
CA LEU A 203 8.85 7.04 0.15
C LEU A 203 7.93 5.85 -0.15
N ASN A 204 8.45 4.62 -0.07
CA ASN A 204 7.64 3.41 -0.27
C ASN A 204 6.49 3.33 0.73
N LYS A 205 6.76 3.59 2.02
CA LYS A 205 5.70 3.64 3.05
C LYS A 205 4.68 4.73 2.77
N ALA A 206 5.10 5.93 2.37
CA ALA A 206 4.18 7.02 2.01
C ALA A 206 3.30 6.66 0.81
N MET A 207 3.86 6.00 -0.21
CA MET A 207 3.12 5.55 -1.39
C MET A 207 2.12 4.44 -1.10
N GLU A 208 2.47 3.47 -0.24
CA GLU A 208 1.52 2.43 0.17
C GLU A 208 0.41 2.99 1.07
N LEU A 209 0.75 3.92 1.95
CA LEU A 209 -0.17 4.47 2.93
C LEU A 209 -1.17 5.46 2.30
N LEU A 210 -0.75 6.26 1.32
CA LEU A 210 -1.57 7.34 0.75
C LEU A 210 -2.93 6.86 0.20
N PRO A 211 -3.02 5.81 -0.65
CA PRO A 211 -4.31 5.31 -1.13
C PRO A 211 -5.20 4.78 0.01
N GLU A 212 -4.61 4.15 1.02
CA GLU A 212 -5.35 3.66 2.19
C GLU A 212 -5.97 4.80 3.00
N LEU A 213 -5.24 5.89 3.20
CA LEU A 213 -5.75 7.07 3.89
C LEU A 213 -6.91 7.73 3.14
N TRP A 214 -6.84 7.83 1.82
CA TRP A 214 -7.95 8.36 1.02
C TRP A 214 -9.18 7.46 1.04
N LYS A 215 -9.01 6.13 1.08
CA LYS A 215 -10.12 5.20 1.30
C LYS A 215 -10.78 5.43 2.65
N LEU A 216 -10.00 5.60 3.72
CA LEU A 216 -10.51 5.87 5.07
C LEU A 216 -11.16 7.26 5.19
N ALA A 217 -10.68 8.23 4.41
CA ALA A 217 -11.26 9.57 4.30
C ALA A 217 -12.53 9.62 3.43
N CYS A 218 -13.02 8.49 2.91
CA CYS A 218 -14.16 8.40 1.99
C CYS A 218 -13.98 9.24 0.70
N ALA A 219 -12.75 9.31 0.20
CA ALA A 219 -12.33 10.09 -0.96
C ALA A 219 -11.83 9.17 -2.09
N PRO A 220 -12.73 8.49 -2.82
CA PRO A 220 -12.37 7.42 -3.74
C PRO A 220 -11.60 7.91 -4.97
N GLN A 221 -11.90 9.11 -5.45
CA GLN A 221 -11.22 9.69 -6.60
C GLN A 221 -9.75 9.99 -6.30
N GLU A 222 -9.47 10.48 -5.10
CA GLU A 222 -8.14 10.74 -4.58
C GLU A 222 -7.37 9.44 -4.36
N ALA A 223 -8.04 8.37 -3.90
CA ALA A 223 -7.45 7.03 -3.83
C ALA A 223 -7.04 6.52 -5.23
N ILE A 224 -7.92 6.64 -6.23
CA ILE A 224 -7.61 6.28 -7.63
C ILE A 224 -6.41 7.06 -8.15
N LEU A 225 -6.38 8.38 -7.95
CA LEU A 225 -5.27 9.22 -8.36
C LEU A 225 -3.96 8.81 -7.67
N SER A 226 -4.03 8.43 -6.40
CA SER A 226 -2.86 7.99 -5.63
C SER A 226 -2.32 6.65 -6.12
N TYR A 227 -3.18 5.67 -6.43
CA TYR A 227 -2.74 4.42 -7.05
C TYR A 227 -2.13 4.64 -8.43
N ARG A 228 -2.80 5.44 -9.29
CA ARG A 228 -2.27 5.78 -10.61
C ARG A 228 -0.92 6.49 -10.51
N ARG A 229 -0.77 7.42 -9.57
CA ARG A 229 0.49 8.12 -9.28
C ARG A 229 1.62 7.14 -8.94
N ALA A 230 1.36 6.16 -8.08
CA ALA A 230 2.34 5.14 -7.71
C ALA A 230 2.76 4.25 -8.90
N LEU A 231 1.86 4.00 -9.85
CA LEU A 231 2.12 3.10 -10.99
C LEU A 231 2.70 3.80 -12.23
N LEU A 232 2.34 5.07 -12.45
CA LEU A 232 2.69 5.83 -13.66
C LEU A 232 3.99 6.63 -13.51
N TYR A 233 4.28 7.16 -12.33
CA TYR A 233 5.56 7.83 -12.09
C TYR A 233 6.67 6.80 -11.85
N ARG A 234 7.91 7.13 -12.25
CA ARG A 234 9.07 6.23 -12.21
C ARG A 234 9.72 6.25 -10.81
N TRP A 235 9.07 5.61 -9.85
CA TRP A 235 9.51 5.51 -8.45
C TRP A 235 10.59 4.44 -8.18
N ASN A 236 11.03 3.67 -9.18
CA ASN A 236 11.93 2.51 -8.98
C ASN A 236 11.44 1.52 -7.91
N LEU A 237 10.12 1.29 -7.85
CA LEU A 237 9.52 0.30 -6.95
C LEU A 237 10.07 -1.10 -7.24
N ASP A 238 10.32 -1.86 -6.18
CA ASP A 238 10.58 -3.28 -6.30
C ASP A 238 9.35 -4.02 -6.85
N VAL A 239 9.60 -5.20 -7.43
CA VAL A 239 8.57 -5.96 -8.14
C VAL A 239 7.45 -6.42 -7.19
N GLU A 240 7.76 -6.67 -5.92
CA GLU A 240 6.80 -7.13 -4.92
C GLU A 240 5.84 -6.00 -4.52
N THR A 241 6.38 -4.85 -4.09
CA THR A 241 5.62 -3.64 -3.74
C THR A 241 4.77 -3.19 -4.93
N ARG A 242 5.34 -3.14 -6.14
CA ARG A 242 4.59 -2.78 -7.34
C ARG A 242 3.42 -3.72 -7.58
N SER A 243 3.64 -5.03 -7.46
CA SER A 243 2.59 -6.03 -7.71
C SER A 243 1.50 -5.99 -6.64
N LYS A 244 1.87 -5.71 -5.39
CA LYS A 244 0.93 -5.47 -4.28
C LYS A 244 0.03 -4.27 -4.57
N ILE A 245 0.61 -3.13 -4.96
CA ILE A 245 -0.14 -1.90 -5.30
C ILE A 245 -1.08 -2.15 -6.48
N GLU A 246 -0.61 -2.81 -7.56
CA GLU A 246 -1.46 -3.12 -8.72
C GLU A 246 -2.65 -4.02 -8.35
N LYS A 247 -2.43 -5.02 -7.49
CA LYS A 247 -3.50 -5.91 -7.02
C LYS A 247 -4.51 -5.15 -6.17
N GLN A 248 -4.04 -4.36 -5.19
CA GLN A 248 -4.90 -3.56 -4.33
C GLN A 248 -5.72 -2.55 -5.14
N TYR A 249 -5.11 -1.95 -6.15
CA TYR A 249 -5.79 -1.01 -7.03
C TYR A 249 -6.86 -1.70 -7.89
N ALA A 250 -6.56 -2.86 -8.48
CA ALA A 250 -7.54 -3.65 -9.23
C ALA A 250 -8.74 -4.05 -8.36
N ILE A 251 -8.50 -4.51 -7.13
CA ILE A 251 -9.56 -4.80 -6.16
C ILE A 251 -10.39 -3.54 -5.89
N PHE A 252 -9.74 -2.40 -5.65
CA PHE A 252 -10.43 -1.16 -5.40
C PHE A 252 -11.35 -0.77 -6.57
N LEU A 253 -10.83 -0.79 -7.79
CA LEU A 253 -11.60 -0.46 -9.00
C LEU A 253 -12.82 -1.37 -9.21
N LEU A 254 -12.71 -2.66 -8.87
CA LEU A 254 -13.78 -3.65 -9.04
C LEU A 254 -14.88 -3.56 -7.98
N TYR A 255 -14.54 -3.19 -6.74
CA TYR A 255 -15.44 -3.32 -5.60
C TYR A 255 -15.79 -2.01 -4.89
N SER A 256 -15.19 -0.87 -5.25
CA SER A 256 -15.49 0.42 -4.61
C SER A 256 -16.84 1.02 -5.02
N GLY A 257 -17.42 0.57 -6.14
CA GLY A 257 -18.66 1.12 -6.69
C GLY A 257 -18.54 2.55 -7.23
N THR A 258 -17.32 3.00 -7.54
CA THR A 258 -17.04 4.37 -7.99
C THR A 258 -16.57 4.39 -9.42
N ASP A 259 -17.14 5.21 -10.31
CA ASP A 259 -16.64 5.32 -11.68
C ASP A 259 -15.39 6.20 -11.75
N ALA A 260 -14.28 5.64 -12.22
CA ALA A 260 -13.06 6.37 -12.49
C ALA A 260 -13.08 6.94 -13.91
N ALA A 261 -12.75 8.23 -14.02
CA ALA A 261 -12.41 8.80 -15.32
C ALA A 261 -11.17 8.09 -15.91
N PRO A 262 -11.02 8.02 -17.24
CA PRO A 262 -9.85 7.44 -17.88
C PRO A 262 -8.54 8.06 -17.36
N PRO A 263 -7.45 7.29 -17.27
CA PRO A 263 -6.17 7.84 -16.82
C PRO A 263 -5.66 8.90 -17.82
N ASN A 264 -5.17 10.02 -17.28
CA ASN A 264 -4.58 11.11 -18.07
C ASN A 264 -3.18 10.72 -18.56
N LEU A 265 -3.10 9.91 -19.61
CA LEU A 265 -1.86 9.31 -20.13
C LEU A 265 -1.16 10.18 -21.19
N ARG A 266 -0.94 11.47 -20.89
CA ARG A 266 -0.38 12.45 -21.85
C ARG A 266 1.04 12.12 -22.37
N ALA A 267 1.74 11.14 -21.78
CA ALA A 267 3.12 10.79 -22.09
C ALA A 267 3.33 9.35 -22.58
N GLN A 268 2.27 8.62 -22.95
CA GLN A 268 2.46 7.26 -23.47
C GLN A 268 2.89 7.25 -24.94
N ALA A 269 3.69 6.24 -25.29
CA ALA A 269 4.07 5.96 -26.66
C ALA A 269 2.82 5.74 -27.54
N GLU A 270 2.84 6.29 -28.74
CA GLU A 270 1.74 6.19 -29.71
C GLU A 270 1.35 4.70 -29.92
N GLY A 271 0.09 4.36 -29.63
CA GLY A 271 -0.45 2.99 -29.77
C GLY A 271 -0.59 2.17 -28.48
N SER A 272 -0.34 2.74 -27.30
CA SER A 272 -0.63 2.06 -26.03
C SER A 272 -2.14 1.94 -25.75
N PHE A 273 -2.54 0.84 -25.10
CA PHE A 273 -3.92 0.65 -24.66
C PHE A 273 -4.24 1.59 -23.49
N ILE A 274 -5.33 2.35 -23.61
CA ILE A 274 -5.84 3.25 -22.58
C ILE A 274 -7.17 2.70 -22.07
N PRO A 275 -7.22 2.25 -20.81
CA PRO A 275 -8.48 1.82 -20.20
C PRO A 275 -9.52 2.95 -20.19
N ARG A 276 -10.74 2.64 -20.60
CA ARG A 276 -11.85 3.60 -20.71
C ARG A 276 -12.71 3.66 -19.45
N ASN A 277 -12.67 2.61 -18.64
CA ASN A 277 -13.45 2.47 -17.42
C ASN A 277 -12.66 1.63 -16.39
N ASN A 278 -13.20 1.53 -15.18
CA ASN A 278 -12.61 0.76 -14.08
C ASN A 278 -12.36 -0.71 -14.41
N ILE A 279 -13.31 -1.32 -15.11
CA ILE A 279 -13.30 -2.76 -15.37
C ILE A 279 -12.14 -3.06 -16.33
N GLU A 280 -11.99 -2.28 -17.40
CA GLU A 280 -10.86 -2.40 -18.32
C GLU A 280 -9.51 -2.19 -17.61
N GLU A 281 -9.42 -1.20 -16.71
CA GLU A 281 -8.18 -0.92 -15.98
C GLU A 281 -7.86 -2.04 -14.98
N ALA A 282 -8.86 -2.55 -14.28
CA ALA A 282 -8.70 -3.70 -13.38
C ALA A 282 -8.30 -4.98 -14.13
N ILE A 283 -8.94 -5.27 -15.27
CA ILE A 283 -8.57 -6.41 -16.14
C ILE A 283 -7.12 -6.28 -16.58
N LEU A 284 -6.72 -5.09 -17.06
CA LEU A 284 -5.34 -4.83 -17.48
C LEU A 284 -4.34 -5.13 -16.34
N LEU A 285 -4.58 -4.59 -15.14
CA LEU A 285 -3.72 -4.81 -13.97
C LEU A 285 -3.63 -6.30 -13.60
N LEU A 286 -4.77 -7.00 -13.58
CA LEU A 286 -4.83 -8.42 -13.23
C LEU A 286 -4.14 -9.31 -14.28
N LEU A 287 -4.28 -9.00 -15.58
CA LEU A 287 -3.56 -9.70 -16.65
C LEU A 287 -2.04 -9.46 -16.56
N VAL A 288 -1.63 -8.24 -16.22
CA VAL A 288 -0.21 -7.92 -15.99
C VAL A 288 0.35 -8.74 -14.82
N LEU A 289 -0.39 -8.83 -13.71
CA LEU A 289 -0.01 -9.66 -12.56
C LEU A 289 0.06 -11.15 -12.91
N LEU A 290 -0.97 -11.68 -13.60
CA LEU A 290 -1.01 -13.06 -14.05
C LEU A 290 0.19 -13.39 -14.94
N ARG A 291 0.52 -12.51 -15.90
CA ARG A 291 1.68 -12.68 -16.77
C ARG A 291 3.00 -12.66 -15.99
N ARG A 292 3.15 -11.79 -14.99
CA ARG A 292 4.36 -11.77 -14.14
C ARG A 292 4.51 -13.07 -13.36
N TYR A 293 3.40 -13.63 -12.87
CA TYR A 293 3.43 -14.92 -12.21
C TYR A 293 3.85 -16.04 -13.15
N ILE A 294 3.29 -16.11 -14.37
CA ILE A 294 3.65 -17.12 -15.37
C ILE A 294 5.16 -17.10 -15.71
N VAL A 295 5.77 -15.90 -15.69
CA VAL A 295 7.22 -15.70 -15.91
C VAL A 295 8.04 -15.84 -14.61
N ASN A 296 7.44 -16.33 -13.51
CA ASN A 296 8.06 -16.55 -12.19
C ASN A 296 8.70 -15.29 -11.58
N LYS A 297 8.11 -14.11 -11.81
CA LYS A 297 8.58 -12.84 -11.23
C LYS A 297 7.96 -12.50 -9.87
N ILE A 298 6.84 -13.15 -9.53
CA ILE A 298 6.09 -12.93 -8.28
C ILE A 298 5.63 -14.27 -7.71
N VAL A 299 5.34 -14.28 -6.41
CA VAL A 299 4.70 -15.43 -5.74
C VAL A 299 3.24 -15.56 -6.21
N TRP A 300 2.76 -16.81 -6.35
CA TRP A 300 1.37 -17.05 -6.75
C TRP A 300 0.38 -16.55 -5.69
N ASP A 301 -0.63 -15.82 -6.14
CA ASP A 301 -1.80 -15.50 -5.33
C ASP A 301 -3.08 -15.93 -6.07
N PRO A 302 -3.78 -16.97 -5.61
CA PRO A 302 -4.99 -17.47 -6.24
C PRO A 302 -6.08 -16.42 -6.45
N SER A 303 -6.15 -15.41 -5.56
CA SER A 303 -7.18 -14.37 -5.65
C SER A 303 -7.05 -13.50 -6.90
N ILE A 304 -5.87 -13.42 -7.52
CA ILE A 304 -5.69 -12.71 -8.79
C ILE A 304 -6.61 -13.30 -9.87
N LEU A 305 -6.69 -14.63 -9.93
CA LEU A 305 -7.55 -15.30 -10.89
C LEU A 305 -9.03 -15.11 -10.53
N ASP A 306 -9.39 -15.21 -9.25
CA ASP A 306 -10.77 -15.01 -8.80
C ASP A 306 -11.28 -13.61 -9.17
N HIS A 307 -10.47 -12.57 -8.95
CA HIS A 307 -10.79 -11.20 -9.35
C HIS A 307 -10.84 -11.03 -10.87
N LEU A 308 -9.97 -11.70 -11.63
CA LEU A 308 -9.98 -11.66 -13.10
C LEU A 308 -11.22 -12.36 -13.68
N CYS A 309 -11.60 -13.53 -13.13
CA CYS A 309 -12.83 -14.23 -13.46
C CYS A 309 -14.04 -13.32 -13.26
N PHE A 310 -14.10 -12.65 -12.10
CA PHE A 310 -15.18 -11.70 -11.79
C PHE A 310 -15.22 -10.53 -12.79
N ALA A 311 -14.08 -9.88 -13.03
CA ALA A 311 -14.00 -8.72 -13.91
C ALA A 311 -14.41 -9.04 -15.36
N LEU A 312 -13.90 -10.13 -15.93
CA LEU A 312 -14.25 -10.56 -17.29
C LEU A 312 -15.71 -11.01 -17.40
N SER A 313 -16.26 -11.65 -16.35
CA SER A 313 -17.67 -12.05 -16.34
C SER A 313 -18.62 -10.84 -16.33
N ILE A 314 -18.29 -9.78 -15.58
CA ILE A 314 -19.09 -8.54 -15.58
C ILE A 314 -18.94 -7.77 -16.90
N ALA A 315 -17.75 -7.81 -17.51
CA ALA A 315 -17.54 -7.24 -18.83
C ALA A 315 -18.27 -8.00 -19.96
N GLY A 316 -18.79 -9.21 -19.69
CA GLY A 316 -19.38 -10.09 -20.69
C GLY A 316 -18.36 -10.77 -21.60
N GLU A 317 -17.07 -10.73 -21.23
CA GLU A 317 -15.94 -11.24 -22.01
C GLU A 317 -15.66 -12.72 -21.68
N PHE A 318 -16.67 -13.57 -21.83
CA PHE A 318 -16.61 -14.99 -21.43
C PHE A 318 -15.64 -15.80 -22.28
N ARG A 319 -15.54 -15.52 -23.58
CA ARG A 319 -14.53 -16.12 -24.47
C ARG A 319 -13.10 -15.80 -24.04
N ALA A 320 -12.82 -14.53 -23.72
CA ALA A 320 -11.50 -14.13 -23.22
C ALA A 320 -11.18 -14.84 -21.90
N LEU A 321 -12.16 -14.94 -21.00
CA LEU A 321 -12.01 -15.68 -19.75
C LEU A 321 -11.72 -17.17 -19.98
N ALA A 322 -12.43 -17.81 -20.91
CA ALA A 322 -12.19 -19.21 -21.25
C ALA A 322 -10.75 -19.41 -21.71
N HIS A 323 -10.27 -18.58 -22.66
CA HIS A 323 -8.90 -18.65 -23.14
C HIS A 323 -7.86 -18.45 -22.03
N GLN A 324 -8.05 -17.46 -21.15
CA GLN A 324 -7.14 -17.26 -20.02
C GLN A 324 -7.06 -18.49 -19.12
N VAL A 325 -8.20 -19.12 -18.81
CA VAL A 325 -8.26 -20.33 -17.97
C VAL A 325 -7.67 -21.56 -18.66
N GLU A 326 -7.84 -21.68 -19.98
CA GLU A 326 -7.24 -22.75 -20.79
C GLU A 326 -5.71 -22.71 -20.76
N GLU A 327 -5.12 -21.53 -20.94
CA GLU A 327 -3.68 -21.29 -20.97
C GLU A 327 -2.98 -21.50 -19.62
N LEU A 328 -3.71 -21.52 -18.50
CA LEU A 328 -3.13 -21.78 -17.18
C LEU A 328 -2.47 -23.17 -17.11
N LEU A 329 -1.23 -23.18 -16.61
CA LEU A 329 -0.46 -24.40 -16.34
C LEU A 329 -1.22 -25.33 -15.36
N PRO A 330 -1.08 -26.66 -15.53
CA PRO A 330 -1.63 -27.63 -14.58
C PRO A 330 -1.10 -27.38 -13.17
N GLY A 331 -2.00 -27.33 -12.17
CA GLY A 331 -1.63 -27.16 -10.75
C GLY A 331 -1.83 -25.75 -10.20
N ILE A 332 -1.99 -24.73 -11.05
CA ILE A 332 -2.34 -23.37 -10.61
C ILE A 332 -3.78 -23.31 -10.05
N VAL A 333 -4.69 -24.01 -10.74
CA VAL A 333 -6.12 -24.06 -10.41
C VAL A 333 -6.52 -25.51 -10.20
N VAL A 334 -7.35 -25.76 -9.19
CA VAL A 334 -7.93 -27.08 -8.96
C VAL A 334 -8.69 -27.49 -10.21
N ARG A 335 -8.44 -28.71 -10.70
CA ARG A 335 -9.05 -29.25 -11.93
C ARG A 335 -10.56 -28.98 -11.99
N ARG A 336 -11.27 -29.24 -10.89
CA ARG A 336 -12.70 -28.98 -10.76
C ARG A 336 -13.06 -27.52 -11.05
N GLN A 337 -12.41 -26.55 -10.39
CA GLN A 337 -12.63 -25.12 -10.60
C GLN A 337 -12.37 -24.72 -12.06
N LYS A 338 -11.28 -25.22 -12.67
CA LYS A 338 -10.96 -24.97 -14.09
C LYS A 338 -12.09 -25.41 -15.02
N TYR A 339 -12.52 -26.66 -14.94
CA TYR A 339 -13.58 -27.18 -15.82
C TYR A 339 -14.95 -26.55 -15.55
N THR A 340 -15.28 -26.24 -14.29
CA THR A 340 -16.53 -25.56 -13.94
C THR A 340 -16.56 -24.13 -14.50
N THR A 341 -15.46 -23.37 -14.39
CA THR A 341 -15.35 -22.04 -15.00
C THR A 341 -15.47 -22.10 -16.53
N LEU A 342 -14.76 -23.03 -17.18
CA LEU A 342 -14.85 -23.19 -18.64
C LEU A 342 -16.27 -23.53 -19.09
N ALA A 343 -16.93 -24.48 -18.42
CA ALA A 343 -18.30 -24.84 -18.73
C ALA A 343 -19.26 -23.64 -18.62
N LEU A 344 -19.11 -22.81 -17.58
CA LEU A 344 -19.88 -21.58 -17.42
C LEU A 344 -19.60 -20.57 -18.54
N CYS A 345 -18.33 -20.38 -18.93
CA CYS A 345 -17.98 -19.46 -20.02
C CYS A 345 -18.58 -19.90 -21.37
N TYR A 346 -18.43 -21.17 -21.75
CA TYR A 346 -18.97 -21.67 -23.01
C TYR A 346 -20.50 -21.66 -23.03
N TYR A 347 -21.15 -21.95 -21.90
CA TYR A 347 -22.60 -21.79 -21.79
C TYR A 347 -23.04 -20.33 -21.98
N ALA A 348 -22.32 -19.38 -21.37
CA ALA A 348 -22.63 -17.96 -21.52
C ALA A 348 -22.45 -17.44 -22.95
N GLU A 349 -21.54 -18.05 -23.72
CA GLU A 349 -21.34 -17.79 -25.16
C GLU A 349 -22.36 -18.52 -26.07
N GLY A 350 -23.21 -19.38 -25.51
CA GLY A 350 -24.20 -20.18 -26.26
C GLY A 350 -23.66 -21.49 -26.87
N ASP A 351 -22.48 -21.95 -26.46
CA ASP A 351 -21.90 -23.23 -26.90
C ASP A 351 -22.21 -24.36 -25.88
N ASP A 352 -23.49 -24.71 -25.83
CA ASP A 352 -24.07 -25.69 -24.90
C ASP A 352 -23.40 -27.07 -24.99
N MET A 353 -23.05 -27.48 -26.21
CA MET A 353 -22.42 -28.78 -26.46
C MET A 353 -21.01 -28.85 -25.87
N VAL A 354 -20.21 -27.80 -26.01
CA VAL A 354 -18.88 -27.75 -25.39
C VAL A 354 -19.01 -27.71 -23.87
N SER A 355 -19.95 -26.91 -23.35
CA SER A 355 -20.21 -26.83 -21.90
C SER A 355 -20.58 -28.18 -21.30
N LEU A 356 -21.56 -28.90 -21.88
CA LEU A 356 -21.98 -30.23 -21.43
C LEU A 356 -20.84 -31.26 -21.51
N ASN A 357 -20.00 -31.19 -22.55
CA ASN A 357 -18.84 -32.07 -22.67
C ASN A 357 -17.81 -31.83 -21.57
N LEU A 358 -17.55 -30.57 -21.19
CA LEU A 358 -16.66 -30.22 -20.09
C LEU A 358 -17.21 -30.73 -18.74
N LEU A 359 -18.51 -30.57 -18.49
CA LEU A 359 -19.17 -31.07 -17.28
C LEU A 359 -19.13 -32.60 -17.22
N ARG A 360 -19.39 -33.29 -18.33
CA ARG A 360 -19.26 -34.75 -18.42
C ARG A 360 -17.85 -35.23 -18.08
N ASN A 361 -16.83 -34.54 -18.60
CA ASN A 361 -15.43 -34.86 -18.32
C ASN A 361 -15.05 -34.65 -16.85
N LEU A 362 -15.66 -33.66 -16.19
CA LEU A 362 -15.48 -33.42 -14.77
C LEU A 362 -16.12 -34.55 -13.95
N MET A 363 -17.37 -34.93 -14.25
CA MET A 363 -18.15 -35.93 -13.48
C MET A 363 -17.62 -37.36 -13.60
N ASN A 364 -16.89 -37.69 -14.67
CA ASN A 364 -16.28 -39.01 -14.85
C ASN A 364 -15.08 -39.27 -13.92
N ASN A 365 -14.60 -38.26 -13.17
CA ASN A 365 -13.53 -38.45 -12.18
C ASN A 365 -14.07 -39.00 -10.85
N ARG A 366 -13.47 -40.11 -10.39
CA ARG A 366 -13.90 -40.86 -9.19
C ARG A 366 -13.70 -40.11 -7.87
N ASP A 367 -13.00 -38.99 -7.87
CA ASP A 367 -12.67 -38.20 -6.68
C ASP A 367 -13.64 -37.03 -6.40
N ASN A 368 -14.71 -36.89 -7.19
CA ASN A 368 -15.66 -35.78 -7.05
C ASN A 368 -16.73 -36.06 -5.99
N GLU A 369 -16.38 -35.87 -4.72
CA GLU A 369 -17.36 -35.76 -3.64
C GLU A 369 -18.08 -34.39 -3.74
N ASN A 370 -19.38 -34.41 -4.04
CA ASN A 370 -20.33 -33.27 -4.13
C ASN A 370 -20.37 -32.46 -5.46
N GLY A 371 -20.73 -33.08 -6.58
CA GLY A 371 -20.98 -32.42 -7.89
C GLY A 371 -22.37 -31.78 -8.08
N ILE A 372 -23.04 -31.33 -7.01
CA ILE A 372 -24.44 -30.85 -7.09
C ILE A 372 -24.56 -29.63 -8.01
N PHE A 373 -23.63 -28.68 -7.91
CA PHE A 373 -23.64 -27.47 -8.74
C PHE A 373 -23.50 -27.82 -10.23
N GLU A 374 -22.56 -28.70 -10.57
CA GLU A 374 -22.29 -29.12 -11.94
C GLU A 374 -23.46 -29.90 -12.54
N LEU A 375 -24.14 -30.72 -11.74
CA LEU A 375 -25.38 -31.40 -12.15
C LEU A 375 -26.53 -30.42 -12.38
N LEU A 376 -26.69 -29.41 -11.52
CA LEU A 376 -27.71 -28.37 -11.70
C LEU A 376 -27.43 -27.52 -12.94
N LEU A 377 -26.16 -27.20 -13.21
CA LEU A 377 -25.77 -26.51 -14.43
C LEU A 377 -26.08 -27.36 -15.66
N ALA A 378 -25.69 -28.64 -15.67
CA ALA A 378 -25.98 -29.56 -16.77
C ALA A 378 -27.49 -29.78 -17.01
N ALA A 379 -28.33 -29.66 -15.98
CA ALA A 379 -29.79 -29.76 -16.12
C ALA A 379 -30.44 -28.46 -16.62
N LYS A 380 -29.75 -27.31 -16.49
CA LYS A 380 -30.22 -26.00 -16.97
C LYS A 380 -29.90 -25.78 -18.45
N ILE A 381 -28.73 -26.25 -18.89
CA ILE A 381 -28.32 -26.34 -20.30
C ILE A 381 -29.22 -27.36 -20.99
#